data_AF-A0A7V1CJ27-F1
#
_entry.id   AF-A0A7V1CJ27-F1
#
_cell.length_a   1.000
_cell.length_b   1.000
_cell.length_c   1.000
_cell.angle_alpha   90.00
_cell.angle_beta   90.00
_cell.angle_gamma   90.00
#
_symmetry.space_group_name_H-M   'P 1'
#
loop_
_entity.id
_entity.type
_entity.pdbx_description
1 polymer ?
#
loop_
_entity_poly.entity_id
_entity_poly.type
_entity_poly.pdbx_seq_one_letter_code
_entity_poly.pdbx_strand_id
1 'polypeptide(L)'
;MLSQLQLEMLDSVADLVKKGGDLVYSVCTVTKEETEGVVEDFLAYHPEFKLVDIKNELPAKMRTNSKYGIQILPHQFHSDGMFIAKFNKIKRTKLKK
;
A
#
# COMPACT_ATOMS: atom_id res chain seq x y z
N MET A 1 -0.31 -15.47 -9.76
CA MET A 1 0.27 -15.45 -8.39
C MET A 1 -0.60 -14.57 -7.50
N LEU A 2 -0.55 -14.70 -6.17
CA LEU A 2 -1.46 -13.95 -5.27
C LEU A 2 -1.28 -12.42 -5.38
N SER A 3 -0.06 -11.95 -5.66
CA SER A 3 0.26 -10.55 -5.94
C SER A 3 -0.50 -9.96 -7.14
N GLN A 4 -0.74 -10.76 -8.18
CA GLN A 4 -1.46 -10.29 -9.37
C GLN A 4 -2.95 -10.06 -9.07
N LEU A 5 -3.56 -10.93 -8.28
CA LEU A 5 -4.92 -10.73 -7.78
C LEU A 5 -5.01 -9.51 -6.86
N GLN A 6 -4.01 -9.30 -5.99
CA GLN A 6 -3.95 -8.10 -5.14
C GLN A 6 -3.88 -6.81 -5.97
N LEU A 7 -3.11 -6.81 -7.07
CA LEU A 7 -3.06 -5.68 -8.00
C LEU A 7 -4.40 -5.45 -8.72
N GLU A 8 -5.07 -6.49 -9.19
CA GLU A 8 -6.40 -6.39 -9.81
C GLU A 8 -7.43 -5.82 -8.83
N MET A 9 -7.38 -6.24 -7.56
CA MET A 9 -8.22 -5.66 -6.52
C MET A 9 -7.93 -4.17 -6.31
N LEU A 10 -6.65 -3.77 -6.26
CA LEU A 10 -6.26 -2.37 -6.12
C LEU A 10 -6.69 -1.52 -7.33
N ASP A 11 -6.51 -1.99 -8.56
CA ASP A 11 -6.98 -1.31 -9.79
C ASP A 11 -8.50 -1.11 -9.75
N SER A 12 -9.26 -2.14 -9.36
CA SER A 12 -10.73 -2.08 -9.32
C SER A 12 -11.28 -1.00 -8.38
N VAL A 13 -10.57 -0.70 -7.28
CA VAL A 13 -10.98 0.31 -6.30
C VAL A 13 -10.32 1.68 -6.54
N ALA A 14 -9.25 1.76 -7.32
CA ALA A 14 -8.50 2.98 -7.57
C ALA A 14 -9.38 4.11 -8.14
N ASP A 15 -10.32 3.78 -9.01
CA ASP A 15 -11.25 4.74 -9.62
C ASP A 15 -12.31 5.26 -8.62
N LEU A 16 -12.64 4.48 -7.60
CA LEU A 16 -13.61 4.86 -6.56
C LEU A 16 -13.03 5.89 -5.57
N VAL A 17 -11.70 5.98 -5.50
CA VAL A 17 -11.01 6.98 -4.67
C VAL A 17 -11.18 8.36 -5.31
N LYS A 18 -11.72 9.32 -4.55
CA LYS A 18 -11.81 10.73 -4.97
C LYS A 18 -10.43 11.39 -4.99
N LYS A 19 -10.26 12.48 -5.75
CA LYS A 19 -9.04 13.32 -5.64
C LYS A 19 -8.88 13.80 -4.19
N GLY A 20 -7.68 13.66 -3.65
CA GLY A 20 -7.31 13.92 -2.26
C GLY A 20 -7.71 12.80 -1.29
N GLY A 21 -8.36 11.74 -1.77
CA GLY A 21 -8.71 10.57 -0.97
C GLY A 21 -7.52 9.63 -0.76
N ASP A 22 -7.60 8.86 0.31
CA ASP A 22 -6.60 7.88 0.70
C ASP A 22 -7.05 6.46 0.33
N LEU A 23 -6.11 5.64 -0.11
CA LEU A 23 -6.24 4.20 -0.31
C LEU A 23 -5.21 3.51 0.58
N VAL A 24 -5.64 2.53 1.37
CA VAL A 24 -4.75 1.76 2.24
C VAL A 24 -4.71 0.32 1.77
N TYR A 25 -3.51 -0.19 1.56
CA TYR A 25 -3.24 -1.58 1.22
C TYR A 25 -2.66 -2.27 2.45
N SER A 26 -3.22 -3.41 2.85
CA SER A 26 -2.77 -4.18 4.00
C SER A 26 -2.85 -5.68 3.75
N VAL A 27 -1.76 -6.41 4.04
CA VAL A 27 -1.67 -7.86 3.84
C VAL A 27 -0.91 -8.54 4.97
N CYS A 28 -1.31 -9.76 5.35
CA CYS A 28 -0.69 -10.57 6.39
C CYS A 28 0.48 -11.42 5.84
N THR A 29 1.43 -10.77 5.18
CA THR A 29 2.60 -11.41 4.57
C THR A 29 3.81 -10.51 4.73
N VAL A 30 5.00 -11.11 4.67
CA VAL A 30 6.30 -10.42 4.72
C VAL A 30 7.09 -10.60 3.42
N THR A 31 6.53 -11.30 2.45
CA THR A 31 7.18 -11.57 1.16
C THR A 31 7.25 -10.30 0.33
N LYS A 32 8.43 -10.01 -0.24
CA LYS A 32 8.64 -8.79 -1.06
C LYS A 32 7.67 -8.67 -2.23
N GLU A 33 7.34 -9.79 -2.86
CA GLU A 33 6.45 -9.87 -4.03
C GLU A 33 5.03 -9.36 -3.72
N GLU A 34 4.54 -9.56 -2.50
CA GLU A 34 3.20 -9.16 -2.07
C GLU A 34 3.18 -7.82 -1.31
N THR A 35 4.36 -7.26 -1.03
CA THR A 35 4.52 -6.05 -0.23
C THR A 35 5.05 -4.91 -1.09
N GLU A 36 6.37 -4.76 -1.17
CA GLU A 36 7.04 -3.71 -1.94
C GLU A 36 6.75 -3.85 -3.44
N GLY A 37 6.72 -5.08 -3.97
CA GLY A 37 6.43 -5.35 -5.38
C GLY A 37 5.04 -4.85 -5.81
N VAL A 38 4.00 -5.18 -5.04
CA VAL A 38 2.63 -4.69 -5.31
C VAL A 38 2.56 -3.17 -5.24
N VAL A 39 3.27 -2.55 -4.29
CA VAL A 39 3.32 -1.08 -4.16
C VAL A 39 3.99 -0.44 -5.38
N GLU A 40 5.12 -0.99 -5.83
CA GLU A 40 5.86 -0.50 -6.99
C GLU A 40 5.04 -0.63 -8.27
N ASP A 41 4.44 -1.79 -8.50
CA ASP A 41 3.59 -2.06 -9.66
C ASP A 41 2.35 -1.15 -9.66
N PHE A 42 1.67 -1.03 -8.52
CA PHE A 42 0.50 -0.15 -8.41
C PHE A 42 0.83 1.31 -8.72
N LEU A 43 1.94 1.84 -8.19
CA LEU A 43 2.38 3.21 -8.47
C LEU A 43 2.84 3.43 -9.92
N ALA A 44 3.39 2.38 -10.55
CA ALA A 44 3.75 2.43 -11.97
C ALA A 44 2.51 2.49 -12.87
N TYR A 45 1.46 1.71 -12.55
CA TYR A 45 0.22 1.68 -13.32
C TYR A 45 -0.72 2.86 -13.02
N HIS A 46 -0.67 3.44 -11.81
CA HIS A 46 -1.53 4.53 -11.37
C HIS A 46 -0.76 5.81 -11.00
N PRO A 47 -0.25 6.58 -11.99
CA PRO A 47 0.52 7.80 -11.75
C PRO A 47 -0.29 8.96 -11.14
N GLU A 48 -1.60 8.79 -10.95
CA GLU A 48 -2.45 9.68 -10.18
C GLU A 48 -2.37 9.46 -8.66
N PHE A 49 -1.77 8.37 -8.20
CA PHE A 49 -1.50 8.12 -6.80
C PHE A 49 -0.06 8.48 -6.43
N LYS A 50 0.12 8.81 -5.15
CA LYS A 50 1.44 8.97 -4.53
C LYS A 50 1.47 8.19 -3.23
N LEU A 51 2.62 7.60 -2.93
CA LEU A 51 2.87 7.00 -1.63
C LEU A 51 2.86 8.08 -0.54
N VAL A 52 2.20 7.79 0.57
CA VAL A 52 2.17 8.64 1.77
C VAL A 52 3.06 8.01 2.83
N ASP A 53 4.01 8.78 3.34
CA ASP A 53 4.80 8.35 4.49
C ASP A 53 3.97 8.45 5.78
N ILE A 54 3.51 7.30 6.26
CA ILE A 54 2.72 7.15 7.48
C ILE A 54 3.55 6.79 8.71
N LYS A 55 4.89 6.73 8.59
CA LYS A 55 5.75 6.34 9.73
C LYS A 55 5.63 7.34 10.87
N ASN A 56 5.52 8.63 10.56
CA ASN A 56 5.44 9.67 11.58
C ASN A 56 4.11 9.66 12.34
N GLU A 57 3.04 9.13 11.75
CA GLU A 57 1.71 9.01 12.37
C GLU A 57 1.63 7.82 13.35
N LEU A 58 2.62 6.93 13.33
CA LEU A 58 2.65 5.75 14.18
C LEU A 58 3.53 5.89 15.43
N PRO A 59 3.22 5.11 16.49
CA PRO A 59 4.12 4.92 17.62
C PRO A 59 5.52 4.51 17.15
N ALA A 60 6.56 5.05 17.81
CA ALA A 60 7.96 4.79 17.44
C ALA A 60 8.30 3.28 17.33
N LYS A 61 7.65 2.43 18.13
CA LYS A 61 7.81 0.97 18.13
C LYS A 61 7.33 0.30 16.84
N MET A 62 6.42 0.92 16.09
CA MET A 62 5.86 0.43 14.83
C MET A 62 6.51 1.08 13.60
N ARG A 63 7.43 2.03 13.80
CA ARG A 63 8.18 2.67 12.70
C ARG A 63 9.22 1.69 12.20
N THR A 64 8.88 0.92 11.18
CA THR A 64 9.80 -0.07 10.61
C THR A 64 10.52 0.46 9.38
N ASN A 65 11.54 -0.26 8.95
CA ASN A 65 12.53 0.25 7.99
C ASN A 65 12.12 0.12 6.52
N SER A 66 10.88 -0.29 6.20
CA SER A 66 10.44 -0.41 4.81
C SER A 66 10.32 0.97 4.17
N LYS A 67 10.82 1.13 2.94
CA LYS A 67 10.72 2.37 2.17
C LYS A 67 9.27 2.68 1.76
N TYR A 68 8.45 1.65 1.64
CA TYR A 68 7.12 1.71 1.02
C TYR A 68 5.96 1.73 2.03
N GLY A 69 6.24 1.64 3.32
CA GLY A 69 5.21 1.66 4.35
C GLY A 69 5.68 1.07 5.67
N ILE A 70 4.78 0.33 6.31
CA ILE A 70 4.99 -0.31 7.60
C ILE A 70 5.03 -1.80 7.38
N GLN A 71 6.11 -2.42 7.79
CA GLN A 71 6.25 -3.87 7.86
C GLN A 71 6.36 -4.30 9.31
N ILE A 72 5.33 -4.96 9.83
CA ILE A 72 5.28 -5.56 11.16
C ILE A 72 5.85 -6.97 11.05
N LEU A 73 6.92 -7.24 11.79
CA LEU A 73 7.53 -8.56 11.82
C LEU A 73 7.05 -9.36 13.05
N PRO A 74 6.87 -10.69 12.92
CA PRO A 74 6.28 -11.50 13.99
C PRO A 74 6.96 -11.36 15.35
N HIS A 75 8.29 -11.27 15.34
CA HIS A 75 9.10 -11.15 16.55
C HIS A 75 8.95 -9.82 17.29
N GLN A 76 8.43 -8.78 16.65
CA GLN A 76 8.31 -7.45 17.27
C GLN A 76 7.05 -7.32 18.14
N PHE A 77 6.00 -8.07 17.81
CA PHE A 77 4.67 -7.91 18.43
C PHE A 77 4.01 -9.23 18.85
N HIS A 78 4.71 -10.37 18.77
CA HIS A 78 4.13 -11.70 18.97
C HIS A 78 2.86 -11.91 18.12
N SER A 79 2.86 -11.35 16.91
CA SER A 79 1.74 -11.35 15.96
C SER A 79 2.13 -12.04 14.66
N ASP A 80 1.17 -12.22 13.76
CA ASP A 80 1.49 -12.52 12.36
C ASP A 80 2.21 -11.34 11.71
N GLY A 81 3.02 -11.63 10.69
CA GLY A 81 3.71 -10.62 9.91
C GLY A 81 2.70 -9.85 9.05
N MET A 82 2.77 -8.53 9.04
CA MET A 82 1.83 -7.69 8.32
C MET A 82 2.53 -6.55 7.59
N PHE A 83 2.01 -6.17 6.44
CA PHE A 83 2.48 -5.02 5.69
C PHE A 83 1.34 -4.04 5.43
N ILE A 84 1.62 -2.74 5.54
CA ILE A 84 0.66 -1.67 5.32
C ILE A 84 1.32 -0.57 4.48
N ALA A 85 0.68 -0.19 3.38
CA ALA A 85 1.03 0.97 2.56
C ALA A 85 -0.18 1.90 2.41
N LYS A 86 0.08 3.21 2.38
CA LYS A 86 -0.95 4.24 2.15
C LYS A 86 -0.63 5.03 0.91
N PHE A 87 -1.64 5.24 0.08
CA PHE A 87 -1.58 6.03 -1.14
C PHE A 87 -2.56 7.19 -1.05
N ASN A 88 -2.18 8.35 -1.57
CA ASN A 88 -3.08 9.48 -1.75
C ASN A 88 -3.27 9.77 -3.23
N LYS A 89 -4.53 9.95 -3.64
CA LYS A 89 -4.88 10.24 -5.02
C LYS A 89 -4.72 11.73 -5.31
N ILE A 90 -3.62 12.13 -5.93
CA ILE A 90 -3.29 13.53 -6.18
C ILE A 90 -3.90 14.12 -7.46
N LYS A 91 -4.30 13.28 -8.42
CA LYS A 91 -4.92 13.70 -9.68
C LYS A 91 -6.27 12.99 -9.87
N ARG A 92 -7.17 13.60 -10.63
CA ARG A 92 -8.42 12.92 -11.03
C ARG A 92 -8.06 11.87 -12.09
N THR A 93 -8.51 10.63 -11.90
CA THR A 93 -8.49 9.63 -12.98
C THR A 93 -9.53 10.06 -14.00
N LYS A 94 -9.16 9.99 -15.29
CA LYS A 94 -10.16 10.09 -16.35
C LYS A 94 -11.00 8.81 -16.23
N LEU A 95 -12.28 8.92 -15.86
CA LEU A 95 -13.17 7.75 -15.81
C LEU A 95 -13.00 6.95 -17.12
N LYS A 96 -12.61 5.68 -17.01
CA LYS A 96 -12.67 4.73 -18.13
C LYS A 96 -14.15 4.70 -18.57
N LYS A 97 -14.39 5.09 -19.81
CA LYS A 97 -15.72 5.27 -20.40
C LYS A 97 -16.19 3.98 -21.04
#